data_AF-A0AAD7ED41-F1
#
_entry.id   AF-A0AAD7ED41-F1
#
_cell.length_a   1.000
_cell.length_b   1.000
_cell.length_c   1.000
_cell.angle_alpha   90.00
_cell.angle_beta   90.00
_cell.angle_gamma   90.00
#
_symmetry.space_group_name_H-M   'P 1'
#
loop_
_entity.id
_entity.type
_entity.pdbx_description
1 polymer ?
#
loop_
_entity_poly.entity_id
_entity_poly.type
_entity_poly.pdbx_seq_one_letter_code
_entity_poly.pdbx_strand_id
1 'polypeptide(L)'
;LQVEARIFKVPRYHFEHSSEIFATTFTLPVADGADSEGSSDENPVILEGISSVDFQRLLKVLYPLDIPQILSMLKDEWISVLKLSTQWYFLNARDLAIKQLNDRPEIGSVERILLARQYDVAAANGI
;
A
#
# COMPACT_ATOMS: atom_id res chain seq x y z
N LEU A 1 5.05 2.16 12.45
CA LEU A 1 4.42 3.14 11.53
C LEU A 1 3.18 3.68 12.20
N GLN A 2 3.04 5.00 12.32
CA GLN A 2 1.84 5.63 12.84
C GLN A 2 0.94 6.09 11.69
N VAL A 3 -0.33 5.70 11.74
CA VAL A 3 -1.36 6.11 10.78
C VAL A 3 -2.57 6.60 11.57
N GLU A 4 -2.99 7.84 11.32
CA GLU A 4 -3.95 8.55 12.17
C GLU A 4 -3.53 8.49 13.65
N ALA A 5 -4.37 7.95 14.53
CA ALA A 5 -4.11 7.78 15.96
C ALA A 5 -3.68 6.35 16.34
N ARG A 6 -3.17 5.55 15.38
CA ARG A 6 -2.83 4.13 15.60
C ARG A 6 -1.39 3.81 15.21
N ILE A 7 -0.74 2.99 16.03
CA ILE A 7 0.59 2.44 15.75
C ILE A 7 0.45 1.03 15.17
N PHE A 8 1.03 0.84 13.98
CA PHE A 8 1.16 -0.44 13.29
C PHE A 8 2.60 -0.94 13.40
N LYS A 9 2.75 -2.12 14.03
CA LYS A 9 4.03 -2.83 14.18
C LYS A 9 4.14 -3.86 13.07
N VAL A 10 4.91 -3.53 12.03
CA VAL A 10 5.07 -4.35 10.83
C VAL A 10 6.55 -4.58 10.52
N PRO A 11 6.94 -5.73 9.96
CA PRO A 11 8.33 -6.00 9.60
C PRO A 11 8.86 -5.01 8.55
N ARG A 12 9.92 -4.26 8.88
CA ARG A 12 10.52 -3.26 7.97
C ARG A 12 11.02 -3.84 6.65
N TYR A 13 11.55 -5.07 6.69
CA TYR A 13 12.13 -5.75 5.55
C TYR A 13 11.24 -5.70 4.29
N HIS A 14 9.94 -6.00 4.45
CA HIS A 14 9.01 -6.00 3.33
C HIS A 14 8.78 -4.59 2.75
N PHE A 15 8.75 -3.56 3.59
CA PHE A 15 8.61 -2.17 3.15
C PHE A 15 9.86 -1.70 2.39
N GLU A 16 11.05 -1.96 2.94
CA GLU A 16 12.32 -1.58 2.33
C GLU A 16 12.58 -2.27 0.98
N HIS A 17 12.20 -3.55 0.85
CA HIS A 17 12.50 -4.31 -0.37
C HIS A 17 11.39 -4.26 -1.42
N SER A 18 10.16 -3.92 -1.01
CA SER A 18 8.99 -3.90 -1.92
C SER A 18 8.54 -2.49 -2.29
N SER A 19 9.11 -1.44 -1.68
CA SER A 19 8.82 -0.04 -1.99
C SER A 19 10.10 0.79 -2.00
N GLU A 20 10.37 1.43 -3.13
CA GLU A 20 11.51 2.34 -3.29
C GLU A 20 11.40 3.57 -2.39
N ILE A 21 10.18 4.06 -2.15
CA ILE A 21 9.93 5.20 -1.25
C ILE A 21 10.35 4.83 0.17
N PHE A 22 9.89 3.68 0.67
CA PHE A 22 10.24 3.26 2.03
C PHE A 22 11.72 2.85 2.14
N ALA A 23 12.32 2.30 1.09
CA ALA A 23 13.76 2.06 1.04
C ALA A 23 14.56 3.34 1.29
N THR A 24 14.13 4.47 0.71
CA THR A 24 14.77 5.77 0.97
C THR A 24 14.45 6.30 2.35
N THR A 25 13.18 6.26 2.79
CA THR A 25 12.77 6.75 4.12
C THR A 25 13.59 6.12 5.26
N PHE A 26 13.88 4.82 5.19
CA PHE A 26 14.61 4.12 6.26
C PHE A 26 16.14 4.21 6.15
N THR A 27 16.67 4.69 5.03
CA THR A 27 18.14 4.78 4.80
C THR A 27 18.70 6.20 4.95
N LEU A 28 17.84 7.21 5.16
CA LEU A 28 18.29 8.58 5.36
C LEU A 28 19.13 8.70 6.65
N PRO A 29 20.35 9.26 6.57
CA PRO A 29 21.21 9.43 7.73
C PRO A 29 20.57 10.41 8.71
N VAL A 30 20.53 10.02 9.98
CA VAL A 30 19.99 10.83 11.06
C VAL A 30 21.13 11.66 11.64
N ALA A 31 20.85 12.93 11.96
CA ALA A 31 21.84 13.81 12.56
C ALA A 31 22.38 13.22 13.87
N ASP A 32 23.68 13.42 14.13
CA ASP A 32 24.35 12.88 15.33
C ASP A 32 23.59 13.25 16.62
N GLY A 33 23.12 12.23 17.33
CA GLY A 33 22.42 12.37 18.62
C GLY A 33 20.89 12.47 18.54
N ALA A 34 20.28 12.39 17.36
CA ALA A 34 18.81 12.28 17.23
C ALA A 34 18.37 10.82 17.05
N ASP A 35 17.25 10.46 17.70
CA ASP A 35 16.62 9.15 17.49
C ASP A 35 16.08 9.05 16.06
N SER A 36 16.37 7.94 15.39
CA SER A 36 15.91 7.71 14.02
C SER A 36 14.39 7.54 13.96
N GLU A 37 13.76 8.16 12.97
CA GLU A 37 12.32 8.03 12.78
C GLU A 37 11.94 6.55 12.59
N GLY A 38 10.92 6.10 13.32
CA GLY A 38 10.50 4.70 13.34
C GLY A 38 11.25 3.80 14.31
N SER A 39 12.24 4.30 15.07
CA SER A 39 13.08 3.52 16.00
C SER A 39 12.32 2.89 17.17
N SER A 40 11.23 3.51 17.62
CA SER A 40 10.39 3.01 18.71
C SER A 40 8.91 3.39 18.54
N ASP A 41 8.07 2.98 19.48
CA ASP A 41 6.66 3.38 19.53
C ASP A 41 6.49 4.86 19.89
N GLU A 42 7.45 5.42 20.63
CA GLU A 42 7.53 6.82 21.03
C GLU A 42 8.07 7.73 19.92
N ASN A 43 8.78 7.15 18.94
CA ASN A 43 9.27 7.84 17.75
C ASN A 43 8.94 7.06 16.46
N PRO A 44 7.64 6.94 16.08
CA PRO A 44 7.23 6.20 14.90
C PRO A 44 7.40 7.03 13.62
N VAL A 45 7.51 6.37 12.45
CA VAL A 45 7.32 7.06 11.16
C VAL A 45 5.85 7.42 11.01
N ILE A 46 5.55 8.71 10.86
CA ILE A 46 4.18 9.23 10.75
C ILE A 46 3.76 9.26 9.27
N LEU A 47 2.67 8.57 8.95
CA LEU A 47 2.09 8.56 7.60
C LEU A 47 0.88 9.50 7.56
N GLU A 48 1.13 10.76 7.23
CA GLU A 48 0.09 11.80 7.17
C GLU A 48 -0.86 11.61 5.99
N GLY A 49 -2.14 11.95 6.19
CA GLY A 49 -3.17 11.89 5.13
C GLY A 49 -3.61 10.47 4.75
N ILE A 50 -3.18 9.44 5.48
CA ILE A 50 -3.53 8.04 5.23
C ILE A 50 -4.61 7.58 6.21
N SER A 51 -5.64 6.92 5.69
CA SER A 51 -6.65 6.25 6.51
C SER A 51 -6.08 4.97 7.11
N SER A 52 -6.29 4.74 8.42
CA SER A 52 -5.87 3.50 9.07
C SER A 52 -6.54 2.26 8.48
N VAL A 53 -7.75 2.41 7.92
CA VAL A 53 -8.48 1.33 7.22
C VAL A 53 -7.84 1.02 5.87
N ASP A 54 -7.50 2.05 5.09
CA ASP A 54 -6.78 1.87 3.81
C ASP A 54 -5.45 1.16 4.05
N PHE A 55 -4.72 1.59 5.09
CA PHE A 55 -3.44 1.01 5.46
C PHE A 55 -3.56 -0.45 5.87
N GLN A 56 -4.55 -0.79 6.71
CA GLN A 56 -4.80 -2.18 7.10
C GLN A 56 -5.11 -3.07 5.89
N ARG A 57 -5.84 -2.57 4.89
CA ARG A 57 -6.14 -3.32 3.65
C ARG A 57 -4.88 -3.58 2.83
N LEU A 58 -3.97 -2.62 2.73
CA LEU A 58 -2.65 -2.84 2.13
C LEU A 58 -1.86 -3.91 2.89
N LEU A 59 -1.85 -3.86 4.23
CA LEU A 59 -1.13 -4.84 5.05
C LEU A 59 -1.65 -6.26 4.86
N LYS A 60 -2.96 -6.47 4.64
CA LYS A 60 -3.51 -7.80 4.31
C LYS A 60 -2.86 -8.39 3.05
N VAL A 61 -2.52 -7.55 2.07
CA VAL A 61 -1.87 -7.97 0.82
C VAL A 61 -0.37 -8.19 1.00
N LEU A 62 0.30 -7.34 1.79
CA LEU A 62 1.74 -7.46 2.03
C LEU A 62 2.08 -8.62 2.98
N TYR A 63 1.17 -8.96 3.89
CA TYR A 63 1.34 -10.02 4.89
C TYR A 63 0.09 -10.91 4.95
N PRO A 64 -0.16 -11.72 3.91
CA PRO A 64 -1.25 -12.69 3.93
C PRO A 64 -1.00 -13.70 5.06
N LEU A 65 -1.99 -13.85 5.95
CA LEU A 65 -1.91 -14.76 7.08
C LEU A 65 -2.50 -16.15 6.77
N ASP A 66 -3.28 -16.25 5.68
CA ASP A 66 -3.98 -17.49 5.32
C ASP A 66 -3.08 -18.44 4.50
N ILE A 67 -3.20 -19.74 4.79
CA ILE A 67 -2.59 -20.82 4.01
C ILE A 67 -3.72 -21.78 3.59
N PRO A 68 -4.05 -21.89 2.28
CA PRO A 68 -3.44 -21.20 1.14
C PRO A 68 -3.73 -19.69 1.13
N GLN A 69 -2.84 -18.91 0.50
CA GLN A 69 -2.90 -17.45 0.42
C GLN A 69 -4.04 -16.97 -0.51
N ILE A 70 -5.28 -17.23 -0.13
CA ILE A 70 -6.47 -16.81 -0.87
C ILE A 70 -6.98 -15.51 -0.25
N LEU A 71 -6.68 -14.37 -0.88
CA LEU A 71 -7.15 -13.06 -0.44
C LEU A 71 -8.61 -12.84 -0.85
N SER A 72 -9.53 -13.02 0.09
CA SER A 72 -10.94 -12.64 -0.08
C SER A 72 -11.13 -11.19 0.37
N MET A 73 -11.17 -10.27 -0.61
CA MET A 73 -11.30 -8.84 -0.39
C MET A 73 -12.37 -8.25 -1.30
N LEU A 74 -13.08 -7.20 -0.84
CA LEU A 74 -14.11 -6.49 -1.59
C LEU A 74 -13.52 -5.47 -2.57
N LYS A 75 -14.34 -4.95 -3.49
CA LYS A 75 -13.95 -3.90 -4.47
C LYS A 75 -13.25 -2.72 -3.79
N ASP A 76 -13.89 -2.13 -2.78
CA ASP A 76 -13.36 -0.95 -2.10
C ASP A 76 -12.06 -1.25 -1.35
N GLU A 77 -11.87 -2.50 -0.90
CA GLU A 77 -10.61 -2.91 -0.30
C GLU A 77 -9.48 -2.94 -1.33
N TRP A 78 -9.74 -3.48 -2.53
CA TRP A 78 -8.77 -3.46 -3.63
C TRP A 78 -8.48 -2.05 -4.15
N ILE A 79 -9.46 -1.14 -4.11
CA ILE A 79 -9.23 0.29 -4.42
C ILE A 79 -8.28 0.92 -3.40
N SER A 80 -8.45 0.64 -2.10
CA SER A 80 -7.50 1.10 -1.07
C SER A 80 -6.08 0.56 -1.32
N VAL A 81 -5.96 -0.72 -1.68
CA VAL A 81 -4.67 -1.33 -2.03
C VAL A 81 -4.08 -0.64 -3.26
N LEU A 82 -4.84 -0.45 -4.33
CA LEU A 82 -4.38 0.23 -5.55
C LEU A 82 -3.87 1.65 -5.27
N LYS A 83 -4.61 2.41 -4.45
CA LYS A 83 -4.26 3.77 -4.04
C LYS A 83 -2.90 3.81 -3.34
N LEU A 84 -2.75 3.07 -2.25
CA LEU A 84 -1.53 3.12 -1.42
C LEU A 84 -0.34 2.45 -2.11
N SER A 85 -0.57 1.37 -2.85
CA SER A 85 0.49 0.70 -3.62
C SER A 85 1.01 1.56 -4.76
N THR A 86 0.15 2.39 -5.38
CA THR A 86 0.58 3.38 -6.38
C THR A 86 1.35 4.52 -5.71
N GLN A 87 0.81 5.08 -4.62
CA GLN A 87 1.45 6.20 -3.91
C GLN A 87 2.84 5.85 -3.38
N TRP A 88 3.03 4.61 -2.92
CA TRP A 88 4.28 4.14 -2.31
C TRP A 88 5.08 3.19 -3.20
N TYR A 89 4.74 3.07 -4.48
CA TYR A 89 5.50 2.24 -5.42
C TYR A 89 5.66 0.76 -5.00
N PHE A 90 4.64 0.19 -4.36
CA PHE A 90 4.54 -1.26 -4.16
C PHE A 90 4.08 -1.95 -5.44
N LEU A 91 4.98 -2.06 -6.44
CA LEU A 91 4.64 -2.48 -7.81
C LEU A 91 3.89 -3.83 -7.86
N ASN A 92 4.35 -4.84 -7.12
CA ASN A 92 3.69 -6.15 -7.10
C ASN A 92 2.28 -6.09 -6.50
N ALA A 93 2.07 -5.30 -5.44
CA ALA A 93 0.76 -5.12 -4.82
C ALA A 93 -0.17 -4.30 -5.73
N ARG A 94 0.39 -3.33 -6.45
CA ARG A 94 -0.33 -2.53 -7.45
C ARG A 94 -0.83 -3.39 -8.60
N ASP A 95 0.04 -4.20 -9.19
CA ASP A 95 -0.33 -5.08 -10.30
C ASP A 95 -1.38 -6.11 -9.88
N LEU A 96 -1.26 -6.66 -8.68
CA LEU A 96 -2.27 -7.54 -8.11
C LEU A 96 -3.62 -6.83 -7.95
N ALA A 97 -3.63 -5.61 -7.41
CA ALA A 97 -4.87 -4.84 -7.25
C ALA A 97 -5.52 -4.51 -8.61
N ILE A 98 -4.74 -4.13 -9.62
CA ILE A 98 -5.22 -3.89 -10.98
C ILE A 98 -5.88 -5.14 -11.54
N LYS A 99 -5.23 -6.30 -11.43
CA LYS A 99 -5.78 -7.58 -11.88
C LYS A 99 -7.11 -7.89 -11.19
N GLN A 100 -7.15 -7.80 -9.86
CA GLN A 100 -8.33 -8.11 -9.06
C GLN A 100 -9.51 -7.15 -9.29
N LEU A 101 -9.23 -5.91 -9.71
CA LEU A 101 -10.25 -4.95 -10.12
C LEU A 101 -10.72 -5.18 -11.56
N ASN A 102 -9.82 -5.55 -12.48
CA ASN A 102 -10.20 -5.82 -13.88
C ASN A 102 -11.06 -7.08 -14.02
N ASP A 103 -10.80 -8.11 -13.22
CA ASP A 103 -11.54 -9.38 -13.24
C ASP A 103 -12.95 -9.26 -12.62
N ARG A 104 -13.31 -8.08 -12.08
CA ARG A 104 -14.60 -7.83 -11.43
C ARG A 104 -15.68 -7.37 -12.41
N PRO A 105 -16.79 -8.11 -12.53
CA PRO A 105 -17.91 -7.71 -13.39
C PRO A 105 -18.66 -6.49 -12.86
N GLU A 106 -18.59 -6.20 -11.56
CA GLU A 106 -19.25 -5.05 -10.94
C GLU A 106 -18.61 -3.70 -11.29
N ILE A 107 -17.40 -3.68 -11.86
CA ILE A 107 -16.70 -2.46 -12.27
C ILE A 107 -17.02 -2.18 -13.75
N GLY A 108 -17.92 -1.22 -13.97
CA GLY A 108 -18.27 -0.77 -15.31
C GLY A 108 -17.13 -0.03 -16.01
N SER A 109 -17.19 0.07 -17.35
CA SER A 109 -16.14 0.68 -18.18
C SER A 109 -15.79 2.12 -17.79
N VAL A 110 -16.78 2.92 -17.36
CA VAL A 110 -16.57 4.30 -16.93
C VAL A 110 -15.76 4.35 -15.62
N GLU A 111 -16.15 3.55 -14.62
CA GLU A 111 -15.43 3.46 -13.35
C GLU A 111 -14.00 2.97 -13.57
N ARG A 112 -13.80 2.01 -14.47
CA ARG A 112 -12.48 1.49 -14.85
C ARG A 112 -11.59 2.57 -15.46
N ILE A 113 -12.11 3.41 -16.35
CA ILE A 113 -11.38 4.55 -16.93
C ILE A 113 -11.03 5.60 -15.86
N LEU A 114 -11.96 5.90 -14.94
CA LEU A 114 -11.72 6.85 -13.85
C LEU A 114 -10.59 6.36 -12.94
N LEU A 115 -10.64 5.09 -12.51
CA LEU A 115 -9.59 4.46 -11.70
C LEU A 115 -8.24 4.45 -12.44
N ALA A 116 -8.25 4.12 -13.73
CA ALA A 116 -7.04 4.09 -14.53
C ALA A 116 -6.35 5.46 -14.60
N ARG A 117 -7.14 6.52 -14.83
CA ARG A 117 -6.64 7.89 -14.85
C ARG A 117 -6.16 8.36 -13.47
N GLN A 118 -6.87 8.01 -12.41
CA GLN A 118 -6.56 8.47 -11.06
C GLN A 118 -5.24 7.88 -10.53
N TYR A 119 -4.93 6.62 -10.88
CA TYR A 119 -3.77 5.89 -10.35
C TYR A 119 -2.69 5.60 -11.41
N ASP A 120 -2.70 6.40 -12.49
CA ASP A 120 -1.79 6.30 -13.63
C ASP A 120 -1.58 4.86 -14.12
N VAL A 121 -2.68 4.11 -14.18
CA VAL A 121 -2.69 2.78 -14.76
C VAL A 121 -2.91 2.98 -16.25
N ALA A 122 -1.96 2.53 -17.07
CA ALA A 122 -2.13 2.55 -18.52
C ALA A 122 -3.43 1.80 -18.85
N ALA A 123 -4.34 2.45 -19.59
CA ALA A 123 -5.58 1.84 -20.09
C ALA A 123 -5.33 0.74 -21.14
N ALA A 124 -4.09 0.23 -21.24
CA ALA A 124 -3.59 -0.59 -22.32
C ALA A 124 -2.95 -1.86 -21.76
N ASN A 125 -3.78 -2.88 -21.58
CA ASN A 125 -3.51 -4.28 -21.96
C ASN A 125 -4.82 -5.08 -21.90
N GLY A 126 -5.80 -4.63 -22.69
CA GLY A 126 -7.10 -5.27 -22.84
C GLY A 126 -8.15 -4.30 -23.37
N ILE A 127 -7.96 -3.83 -24.60
CA ILE A 127 -9.06 -3.38 -25.46
C ILE A 127 -9.52 -4.60 -26.25
#